data_AF-Q0WTE6-F1
#
_entry.id   AF-Q0WTE6-F1
#
_cell.length_a   1.000
_cell.length_b   1.000
_cell.length_c   1.000
_cell.angle_alpha   90.00
_cell.angle_beta   90.00
_cell.angle_gamma   90.00
#
_symmetry.space_group_name_H-M   'P 1'
#
loop_
_entity.id
_entity.type
_entity.pdbx_description
1 polymer ?
#
loop_
_entity_poly.entity_id
_entity_poly.type
_entity_poly.pdbx_seq_one_letter_code
_entity_poly.pdbx_strand_id
1 'polypeptide(L)'
;MATKEPESVYELSIEDAKGNNLALSQYKDKVLLIVNVASKCGMTNSNYTELNELYNRYKDKGLEILAFPCNQFGDEEPGTNDQITDFVCTRFKSEFPIFNKIEVNGENASPLYKFLKKGKWGIFGDDIQWNFAKFLVDKNGQAVQRYYPTTSPLTLEHDIKNLLNIS
;
A
#
# COMPACT_ATOMS: atom_id res chain seq x y z
N MET A 1 5.51 -29.62 -8.36
CA MET A 1 5.77 -28.61 -9.41
C MET A 1 6.04 -27.30 -8.68
N ALA A 2 7.20 -26.67 -8.87
CA ALA A 2 7.46 -25.37 -8.25
C ALA A 2 6.46 -24.35 -8.82
N THR A 3 5.65 -23.73 -7.96
CA THR A 3 4.80 -22.61 -8.35
C THR A 3 5.73 -21.49 -8.82
N LYS A 4 5.57 -21.06 -10.08
CA LYS A 4 6.32 -19.92 -10.62
C LYS A 4 6.05 -18.70 -9.72
N GLU A 5 7.11 -18.06 -9.26
CA GLU A 5 7.00 -16.81 -8.49
C GLU A 5 6.44 -15.71 -9.40
N PRO A 6 5.55 -14.84 -8.89
CA PRO A 6 4.95 -13.77 -9.67
C PRO A 6 6.02 -12.80 -10.17
N GLU A 7 5.94 -12.43 -11.45
CA GLU A 7 6.88 -11.48 -12.07
C GLU A 7 6.41 -10.02 -11.96
N SER A 8 5.13 -9.81 -11.66
CA SER A 8 4.45 -8.52 -11.53
C SER A 8 3.34 -8.59 -10.48
N VAL A 9 3.01 -7.47 -9.83
CA VAL A 9 1.85 -7.42 -8.92
C VAL A 9 0.54 -7.78 -9.63
N TYR A 10 0.47 -7.64 -10.95
CA TYR A 10 -0.74 -7.97 -11.72
C TYR A 10 -1.02 -9.46 -11.88
N GLU A 11 -0.08 -10.33 -11.50
CA GLU A 11 -0.29 -11.78 -11.42
C GLU A 11 -0.88 -12.21 -10.07
N LEU A 12 -1.09 -11.25 -9.15
CA LEU A 12 -1.58 -11.49 -7.80
C LEU A 12 -3.05 -11.07 -7.63
N SER A 13 -3.67 -11.65 -6.62
CA SER A 13 -4.98 -11.25 -6.12
C SER A 13 -4.88 -10.82 -4.67
N ILE A 14 -5.79 -9.94 -4.28
CA ILE A 14 -5.98 -9.44 -2.91
C ILE A 14 -7.46 -9.57 -2.54
N GLU A 15 -7.79 -9.36 -1.28
CA GLU A 15 -9.18 -9.32 -0.83
C GLU A 15 -9.58 -7.88 -0.50
N ASP A 16 -10.76 -7.46 -0.95
CA ASP A 16 -11.37 -6.20 -0.52
C ASP A 16 -11.75 -6.23 0.98
N ALA A 17 -12.17 -5.10 1.55
CA ALA A 17 -12.55 -5.03 2.96
C ALA A 17 -13.69 -6.01 3.35
N LYS A 18 -14.47 -6.52 2.39
CA LYS A 18 -15.56 -7.48 2.60
C LYS A 18 -15.12 -8.93 2.40
N GLY A 19 -13.85 -9.17 2.07
CA GLY A 19 -13.29 -10.51 1.82
C GLY A 19 -13.51 -11.02 0.39
N ASN A 20 -13.94 -10.18 -0.55
CA ASN A 20 -14.06 -10.61 -1.95
C ASN A 20 -12.69 -10.59 -2.63
N ASN A 21 -12.38 -11.68 -3.34
CA ASN A 21 -11.17 -11.76 -4.14
C ASN A 21 -11.19 -10.77 -5.31
N LEU A 22 -10.07 -10.08 -5.48
CA LEU A 22 -9.87 -8.99 -6.41
C LEU A 22 -8.50 -9.16 -7.10
N ALA A 23 -8.50 -9.31 -8.43
CA ALA A 23 -7.26 -9.39 -9.19
C ALA A 23 -6.61 -8.01 -9.29
N LEU A 24 -5.33 -7.90 -8.95
CA LEU A 24 -4.59 -6.63 -9.04
C LEU A 24 -4.41 -6.15 -10.49
N SER A 25 -4.56 -7.04 -11.47
CA SER A 25 -4.54 -6.71 -12.90
C SER A 25 -5.55 -5.64 -13.33
N GLN A 26 -6.59 -5.37 -12.52
CA GLN A 26 -7.52 -4.26 -12.80
C GLN A 26 -6.88 -2.88 -12.65
N TYR A 27 -5.77 -2.79 -11.94
CA TYR A 27 -4.98 -1.56 -11.76
C TYR A 27 -3.85 -1.45 -12.79
N LYS A 28 -3.91 -2.22 -13.88
CA LYS A 28 -2.95 -2.13 -14.98
C LYS A 28 -2.93 -0.72 -15.56
N ASP A 29 -1.75 -0.30 -16.00
CA ASP A 29 -1.47 1.03 -16.55
C ASP A 29 -1.56 2.20 -15.54
N LYS A 30 -1.87 1.91 -14.28
CA LYS A 30 -1.79 2.88 -13.17
C LYS A 30 -0.46 2.79 -12.44
N VAL A 31 -0.01 3.91 -11.91
CA VAL A 31 1.05 3.95 -10.89
C VAL A 31 0.40 3.64 -9.56
N LEU A 32 0.92 2.67 -8.81
CA LEU A 32 0.36 2.28 -7.51
C LEU A 32 1.24 2.75 -6.38
N LEU A 33 0.64 3.36 -5.37
CA LEU A 33 1.25 3.56 -4.07
C LEU A 33 0.61 2.59 -3.08
N ILE A 34 1.35 1.53 -2.73
CA ILE A 34 0.88 0.48 -1.82
C ILE A 34 1.40 0.76 -0.42
N VAL A 35 0.51 0.79 0.57
CA VAL A 35 0.84 1.24 1.94
C VAL A 35 0.25 0.28 2.98
N ASN A 36 1.03 -0.12 3.99
CA ASN A 36 0.48 -0.80 5.17
C ASN A 36 0.02 0.25 6.18
N VAL A 37 -1.22 0.17 6.65
CA VAL A 37 -1.82 1.21 7.48
C VAL A 37 -2.27 0.69 8.84
N ALA A 38 -2.41 1.62 9.78
CA ALA A 38 -2.99 1.39 11.09
C ALA A 38 -3.74 2.64 11.55
N SER A 39 -4.73 2.48 12.41
CA SER A 39 -5.69 3.50 12.84
C SER A 39 -5.29 4.14 14.17
N LYS A 40 -4.54 3.39 15.01
CA LYS A 40 -4.11 3.85 16.34
C LYS A 40 -2.64 4.24 16.40
N CYS A 41 -1.97 4.33 15.26
CA CYS A 41 -0.58 4.74 15.17
C CYS A 41 -0.42 6.25 15.37
N GLY A 42 0.67 6.68 16.03
CA GLY A 42 1.01 8.10 16.16
C GLY A 42 1.19 8.83 14.82
N MET A 43 1.44 8.08 13.73
CA MET A 43 1.64 8.59 12.38
C MET A 43 0.37 8.60 11.51
N THR A 44 -0.76 8.12 12.05
CA THR A 44 -2.02 7.95 11.31
C THR A 44 -2.51 9.27 10.71
N ASN A 45 -2.55 10.34 11.51
CA ASN A 45 -3.11 11.61 11.05
C ASN A 45 -2.33 12.19 9.87
N SER A 46 -1.00 12.33 10.00
CA SER A 46 -0.20 12.90 8.93
C SER A 46 -0.22 12.03 7.68
N ASN A 47 -0.11 10.70 7.82
CA ASN A 47 -0.11 9.82 6.65
C ASN A 47 -1.43 9.85 5.89
N TYR A 48 -2.58 9.69 6.54
CA TYR A 48 -3.86 9.74 5.83
C TYR A 48 -4.13 11.10 5.20
N THR A 49 -3.81 12.20 5.90
CA THR A 49 -3.95 13.56 5.34
C THR A 49 -3.11 13.74 4.08
N GLU A 50 -1.83 13.38 4.12
CA GLU A 50 -0.91 13.56 3.00
C GLU A 50 -1.19 12.57 1.85
N LEU A 51 -1.60 11.33 2.14
CA LEU A 51 -2.02 10.36 1.12
C LEU A 51 -3.29 10.84 0.40
N ASN A 52 -4.26 11.37 1.13
CA ASN A 52 -5.47 11.95 0.52
C ASN A 52 -5.12 13.14 -0.37
N GLU A 53 -4.18 13.99 0.06
CA GLU A 53 -3.71 15.11 -0.74
C GLU A 53 -3.06 14.66 -2.05
N LEU A 54 -2.15 13.69 -2.01
CA LEU A 54 -1.59 13.09 -3.23
C LEU A 54 -2.67 12.47 -4.12
N TYR A 55 -3.59 11.70 -3.53
CA TYR A 55 -4.64 11.03 -4.29
C TYR A 55 -5.54 12.04 -4.99
N ASN A 56 -5.96 13.10 -4.29
CA ASN A 56 -6.77 14.17 -4.89
C ASN A 56 -6.08 14.87 -6.06
N ARG A 57 -4.75 15.04 -6.02
CA ARG A 57 -3.98 15.68 -7.11
C ARG A 57 -3.79 14.78 -8.33
N TYR A 58 -3.72 13.46 -8.14
CA TYR A 58 -3.19 12.53 -9.14
C TYR A 58 -4.06 11.32 -9.48
N LYS A 59 -5.17 11.05 -8.79
CA LYS A 59 -6.07 9.92 -9.09
C LYS A 59 -6.55 9.93 -10.54
N ASP A 60 -6.98 11.10 -11.01
CA ASP A 60 -7.47 11.30 -12.38
C ASP A 60 -6.34 11.36 -13.43
N LYS A 61 -5.08 11.31 -12.96
CA LYS A 61 -3.88 11.28 -13.80
C LYS A 61 -3.22 9.89 -13.85
N GLY A 62 -3.83 8.90 -13.19
CA GLY A 62 -3.37 7.50 -13.22
C GLY A 62 -2.64 7.03 -11.94
N LEU A 63 -2.71 7.77 -10.83
CA LEU A 63 -2.30 7.25 -9.52
C LEU A 63 -3.43 6.44 -8.89
N GLU A 64 -3.09 5.32 -8.26
CA GLU A 64 -3.96 4.60 -7.35
C GLU A 64 -3.24 4.38 -6.02
N ILE A 65 -3.93 4.59 -4.89
CA ILE A 65 -3.39 4.24 -3.57
C ILE A 65 -4.10 2.98 -3.09
N LEU A 66 -3.33 1.95 -2.73
CA LEU A 66 -3.87 0.70 -2.18
C LEU A 66 -3.43 0.57 -0.72
N ALA A 67 -4.37 0.76 0.20
CA ALA A 67 -4.09 0.75 1.63
C ALA A 67 -4.49 -0.59 2.27
N PHE A 68 -3.54 -1.22 2.96
CA PHE A 68 -3.68 -2.53 3.56
C PHE A 68 -3.55 -2.43 5.08
N PRO A 69 -4.65 -2.56 5.84
CA PRO A 69 -4.58 -2.61 7.29
C PRO A 69 -3.68 -3.76 7.77
N CYS A 70 -2.88 -3.52 8.80
CA CYS A 70 -2.00 -4.53 9.38
C CYS A 70 -1.85 -4.33 10.89
N ASN A 71 -2.05 -5.40 11.68
CA ASN A 71 -1.97 -5.34 13.14
C ASN A 71 -0.62 -5.84 13.71
N GLN A 72 0.36 -6.16 12.87
CA GLN A 72 1.65 -6.73 13.32
C GLN A 72 2.54 -5.73 14.08
N PHE A 73 2.20 -4.44 14.07
CA PHE A 73 3.02 -3.38 14.64
C PHE A 73 2.29 -2.70 15.81
N GLY A 74 2.70 -3.07 17.02
CA GLY A 74 2.18 -2.47 18.27
C GLY A 74 0.69 -2.68 18.53
N ASP A 75 0.06 -3.66 17.86
CA ASP A 75 -1.39 -3.87 17.90
C ASP A 75 -2.20 -2.59 17.58
N GLU A 76 -1.68 -1.76 16.67
CA GLU A 76 -2.24 -0.46 16.33
C GLU A 76 -3.42 -0.54 15.33
N GLU A 77 -3.80 -1.75 14.87
CA GLU A 77 -4.94 -2.02 13.99
C GLU A 77 -5.86 -3.17 14.47
N PRO A 78 -6.40 -3.07 15.70
CA PRO A 78 -7.13 -4.17 16.33
C PRO A 78 -8.56 -4.32 15.80
N GLY A 79 -9.07 -3.31 15.07
CA GLY A 79 -10.44 -3.28 14.57
C GLY A 79 -10.74 -4.35 13.52
N THR A 80 -12.03 -4.59 13.28
CA THR A 80 -12.52 -5.32 12.11
C THR A 80 -12.42 -4.46 10.85
N ASN A 81 -12.47 -5.06 9.66
CA ASN A 81 -12.44 -4.30 8.39
C ASN A 81 -13.53 -3.23 8.32
N ASP A 82 -14.74 -3.52 8.82
CA ASP A 82 -15.84 -2.55 8.86
C ASP A 82 -15.49 -1.35 9.77
N GLN A 83 -14.95 -1.60 10.96
CA GLN A 83 -14.53 -0.55 11.89
C GLN A 83 -13.40 0.31 11.33
N ILE A 84 -12.45 -0.33 10.65
CA ILE A 84 -11.31 0.35 10.01
C ILE A 84 -11.81 1.21 8.85
N THR A 85 -12.67 0.65 8.00
CA THR A 85 -13.24 1.38 6.86
C THR A 85 -14.07 2.57 7.34
N ASP A 86 -14.93 2.38 8.35
CA ASP A 86 -15.71 3.47 8.93
C ASP A 86 -14.82 4.56 9.53
N PHE A 87 -13.78 4.17 10.28
CA PHE A 87 -12.80 5.12 10.83
C PHE A 87 -12.15 5.97 9.74
N VAL A 88 -11.65 5.34 8.68
CA VAL A 88 -10.97 6.03 7.59
C VAL A 88 -11.94 6.94 6.81
N CYS A 89 -13.12 6.43 6.46
CA CYS A 89 -14.11 7.18 5.68
C CYS A 89 -14.68 8.37 6.46
N THR A 90 -14.99 8.20 7.75
CA THR A 90 -15.60 9.26 8.56
C THR A 90 -14.59 10.33 8.97
N ARG A 91 -13.39 9.92 9.40
CA ARG A 91 -12.37 10.83 9.92
C ARG A 91 -11.58 11.52 8.82
N PHE A 92 -11.13 10.76 7.83
CA PHE A 92 -10.21 11.25 6.80
C PHE A 92 -10.89 11.50 5.46
N LYS A 93 -12.11 10.98 5.25
CA LYS A 93 -12.83 11.07 3.97
C LYS A 93 -11.99 10.55 2.80
N SER A 94 -11.20 9.50 3.06
CA SER A 94 -10.36 8.91 2.03
C SER A 94 -11.20 8.30 0.92
N GLU A 95 -10.81 8.56 -0.31
CA GLU A 95 -11.48 8.06 -1.52
C GLU A 95 -10.75 6.89 -2.17
N PHE A 96 -9.53 6.59 -1.72
CA PHE A 96 -8.78 5.42 -2.16
C PHE A 96 -9.24 4.15 -1.40
N PRO A 97 -9.12 2.96 -2.01
CA PRO A 97 -9.59 1.72 -1.40
C PRO A 97 -8.78 1.31 -0.16
N ILE A 98 -9.52 0.89 0.87
CA ILE A 98 -9.01 0.14 2.02
C ILE A 98 -9.35 -1.34 1.81
N PHE A 99 -8.35 -2.21 1.90
CA PHE A 99 -8.49 -3.65 1.65
C PHE A 99 -8.68 -4.46 2.94
N ASN A 100 -8.83 -5.78 2.80
CA ASN A 100 -8.81 -6.69 3.93
C ASN A 100 -7.51 -6.50 4.75
N LYS A 101 -7.62 -6.66 6.07
CA LYS A 101 -6.46 -6.72 6.95
C LYS A 101 -5.57 -7.90 6.57
N ILE A 102 -4.26 -7.65 6.46
CA ILE A 102 -3.27 -8.66 6.08
C ILE A 102 -2.07 -8.66 7.02
N GLU A 103 -1.30 -9.74 6.96
CA GLU A 103 0.06 -9.77 7.48
C GLU A 103 1.05 -9.36 6.37
N VAL A 104 2.07 -8.58 6.74
CA VAL A 104 3.11 -8.08 5.81
C VAL A 104 4.48 -8.71 6.06
N ASN A 105 4.68 -9.29 7.25
CA ASN A 105 5.89 -9.99 7.67
C ASN A 105 5.59 -11.43 8.10
N GLY A 106 6.64 -12.24 8.22
CA GLY A 106 6.55 -13.64 8.64
C GLY A 106 6.06 -14.60 7.55
N GLU A 107 5.84 -15.85 7.94
CA GLU A 107 5.43 -16.94 7.03
C GLU A 107 4.05 -16.69 6.42
N ASN A 108 3.16 -16.05 7.18
CA ASN A 108 1.79 -15.70 6.78
C ASN A 108 1.71 -14.39 5.97
N ALA A 109 2.84 -13.72 5.70
CA ALA A 109 2.82 -12.50 4.91
C ALA A 109 2.09 -12.71 3.59
N SER A 110 1.22 -11.75 3.24
CA SER A 110 0.49 -11.75 1.98
C SER A 110 1.44 -11.94 0.79
N PRO A 111 1.07 -12.73 -0.24
CA PRO A 111 1.86 -12.87 -1.45
C PRO A 111 2.26 -11.52 -2.08
N LEU A 112 1.40 -10.50 -1.95
CA LEU A 112 1.70 -9.13 -2.37
C LEU A 112 2.91 -8.57 -1.63
N TYR A 113 2.93 -8.60 -0.30
CA TYR A 113 4.06 -8.06 0.48
C TYR A 113 5.31 -8.92 0.33
N LYS A 114 5.19 -10.24 0.15
CA LYS A 114 6.32 -11.09 -0.22
C LYS A 114 6.92 -10.66 -1.56
N PHE A 115 6.11 -10.34 -2.56
CA PHE A 115 6.59 -9.81 -3.84
C PHE A 115 7.25 -8.42 -3.67
N LEU A 116 6.55 -7.47 -3.04
CA LEU A 116 7.03 -6.09 -2.88
C LEU A 116 8.37 -6.03 -2.14
N LYS A 117 8.57 -6.86 -1.13
CA LYS A 117 9.80 -6.92 -0.34
C LYS A 117 11.04 -7.38 -1.13
N LYS A 118 10.89 -8.08 -2.26
CA LYS A 118 12.02 -8.64 -3.05
C LYS A 118 12.88 -7.61 -3.77
N GLY A 119 12.45 -6.35 -3.89
CA GLY A 119 13.16 -5.32 -4.66
C GLY A 119 14.50 -4.85 -4.09
N LYS A 120 15.04 -5.49 -3.04
CA LYS A 120 16.38 -5.22 -2.45
C LYS A 120 16.55 -3.76 -2.02
N TRP A 121 15.70 -3.33 -1.09
CA TRP A 121 15.50 -1.92 -0.74
C TRP A 121 16.53 -1.31 0.23
N GLY A 122 17.62 -2.01 0.53
CA GLY A 122 18.67 -1.51 1.41
C GLY A 122 19.36 -2.59 2.23
N ILE A 123 19.97 -2.17 3.34
CA ILE A 123 20.86 -3.00 4.19
C ILE A 123 20.14 -3.75 5.32
N PHE A 124 18.91 -3.35 5.67
CA PHE A 124 18.17 -3.87 6.84
C PHE A 124 17.17 -4.96 6.47
N GLY A 125 17.65 -6.06 5.87
CA GLY A 125 16.79 -7.15 5.45
C GLY A 125 15.58 -6.70 4.64
N ASP A 126 14.61 -7.60 4.49
CA ASP A 126 13.45 -7.34 3.64
C ASP A 126 12.22 -6.94 4.46
N ASP A 127 12.15 -7.27 5.75
CA ASP A 127 10.95 -7.07 6.57
C ASP A 127 10.54 -5.59 6.75
N ILE A 128 9.22 -5.38 6.86
CA ILE A 128 8.62 -4.07 7.11
C ILE A 128 8.88 -3.67 8.57
N GLN A 129 9.41 -2.47 8.79
CA GLN A 129 9.86 -2.03 10.12
C GLN A 129 8.72 -1.50 11.00
N TRP A 130 7.68 -0.90 10.41
CA TRP A 130 6.55 -0.32 11.13
C TRP A 130 5.34 -0.07 10.23
N ASN A 131 4.27 0.48 10.80
CA ASN A 131 3.14 1.06 10.08
C ASN A 131 3.59 2.13 9.08
N PHE A 132 2.88 2.24 7.97
CA PHE A 132 3.11 3.21 6.89
C PHE A 132 4.43 3.06 6.14
N ALA A 133 4.94 1.84 5.94
CA ALA A 133 5.88 1.65 4.83
C ALA A 133 5.13 1.79 3.51
N LYS A 134 5.79 2.34 2.49
CA LYS A 134 5.19 2.56 1.17
C LYS A 134 6.01 1.90 0.09
N PHE A 135 5.32 1.36 -0.92
CA PHE A 135 5.93 0.87 -2.14
C PHE A 135 5.34 1.61 -3.32
N LEU A 136 6.21 2.13 -4.18
CA LEU A 136 5.80 2.70 -5.45
C LEU A 136 5.98 1.64 -6.54
N VAL A 137 4.90 1.39 -7.28
CA VAL A 137 4.83 0.40 -8.34
C VAL A 137 4.54 1.11 -9.66
N ASP A 138 5.32 0.78 -10.68
CA ASP A 138 5.15 1.35 -12.02
C ASP A 138 3.93 0.77 -12.76
N LYS A 139 3.66 1.32 -13.95
CA LYS A 139 2.53 0.90 -14.80
C LYS A 139 2.65 -0.54 -15.34
N ASN A 140 3.83 -1.16 -15.23
CA ASN A 140 4.07 -2.55 -15.60
C ASN A 140 3.88 -3.51 -14.41
N GLY A 141 3.59 -2.96 -13.23
CA GLY A 141 3.36 -3.72 -12.00
C GLY A 141 4.65 -4.10 -11.28
N GLN A 142 5.77 -3.42 -11.57
CA GLN A 142 7.04 -3.63 -10.87
C GLN A 142 7.17 -2.65 -9.73
N ALA A 143 7.53 -3.15 -8.55
CA ALA A 143 7.94 -2.29 -7.45
C ALA A 143 9.27 -1.62 -7.82
N VAL A 144 9.29 -0.28 -7.86
CA VAL A 144 10.45 0.52 -8.28
C VAL A 144 11.04 1.33 -7.13
N GLN A 145 10.29 1.55 -6.05
CA GLN A 145 10.81 2.20 -4.85
C GLN A 145 10.11 1.69 -3.58
N ARG A 146 10.84 1.70 -2.46
CA ARG A 146 10.31 1.52 -1.10
C ARG A 146 10.67 2.71 -0.23
N TYR A 147 9.71 3.20 0.53
CA TYR A 147 9.88 4.28 1.49
C TYR A 147 9.64 3.77 2.91
N TYR A 148 10.48 4.23 3.83
CA TYR A 148 10.39 3.86 5.24
C TYR A 148 9.14 4.49 5.90
N PRO A 149 8.66 3.91 7.02
CA PRO A 149 7.58 4.46 7.83
C PRO A 149 7.66 5.98 8.05
N THR A 150 8.87 6.48 8.39
CA THR A 150 9.17 7.88 8.70
C THR A 150 9.18 8.82 7.49
N THR A 151 9.14 8.30 6.27
CA THR A 151 9.05 9.12 5.06
C THR A 151 7.63 9.68 4.90
N SER A 152 7.52 11.00 4.86
CA SER A 152 6.26 11.73 4.61
C SER A 152 5.75 11.43 3.19
N PRO A 153 4.46 11.04 3.02
CA PRO A 153 3.88 10.81 1.70
C PRO A 153 4.11 11.96 0.72
N LEU A 154 3.98 13.23 1.12
CA LEU A 154 4.17 14.35 0.19
C LEU A 154 5.56 14.40 -0.45
N THR A 155 6.60 13.89 0.23
CA THR A 155 7.95 13.83 -0.36
C THR A 155 8.08 12.86 -1.53
N LEU A 156 7.12 11.94 -1.71
CA LEU A 156 7.07 10.99 -2.82
C LEU A 156 6.52 11.62 -4.11
N GLU A 157 5.99 12.85 -4.05
CA GLU A 157 5.31 13.50 -5.18
C GLU A 157 6.20 13.56 -6.43
N HIS A 158 7.49 13.85 -6.27
CA HIS A 158 8.42 13.89 -7.39
C HIS A 158 8.50 12.54 -8.12
N ASP A 159 8.64 11.45 -7.39
CA ASP A 159 8.75 10.10 -7.95
C ASP A 159 7.43 9.65 -8.60
N ILE A 160 6.30 9.99 -7.97
CA ILE A 160 4.96 9.75 -8.54
C ILE A 160 4.82 10.49 -9.87
N LYS A 161 5.16 11.77 -9.93
CA LYS A 161 5.09 12.58 -11.16
C LYS A 161 5.96 12.01 -12.27
N ASN A 162 7.17 11.54 -11.93
CA ASN A 162 8.07 10.90 -12.87
C ASN A 162 7.42 9.65 -13.51
N LEU A 163 6.83 8.75 -12.71
CA LEU A 163 6.17 7.56 -13.25
C LEU A 163 4.86 7.86 -13.99
N LEU A 164 4.18 8.95 -13.61
CA LEU A 164 3.01 9.44 -14.34
C LEU A 164 3.38 10.16 -15.65
N ASN A 165 4.66 10.52 -15.85
CA ASN A 165 5.17 11.34 -16.95
C ASN A 165 4.52 12.73 -17.01
N ILE A 166 4.43 13.39 -15.86
CA ILE A 166 3.84 14.74 -15.73
C ILE A 166 4.84 15.72 -15.10
N SER A 167 4.94 16.92 -15.67
CA SER A 167 5.89 17.98 -15.28
C SER A 167 5.53 18.66 -13.96
#